data_AF-A0A9D7VLN8-F1
#
_entry.id   AF-A0A9D7VLN8-F1
#
_cell.length_a   1.000
_cell.length_b   1.000
_cell.length_c   1.000
_cell.angle_alpha   90.00
_cell.angle_beta   90.00
_cell.angle_gamma   90.00
#
_symmetry.space_group_name_H-M   'P 1'
#
loop_
_entity.id
_entity.type
_entity.pdbx_description
1 polymer ?
#
loop_
_entity_poly.entity_id
_entity_poly.type
_entity_poly.pdbx_seq_one_letter_code
_entity_poly.pdbx_strand_id
1 'polypeptide(L)'
;MTPAPARRHRRLQALAAVFVAAVSALAAAPWLEPRAGDLALAFAPSPETAVADQIVVVAITEETLVGFPYRSPIDRAFLAGLIERLDAAGARAIGLDILIDQPSDPQKDSRFFQALDASATPVVLALATRDHGLTDRQAGYVARAIAPRSAGLIALARDEIDGVLRHLPGARRAWPLSRQSLQVPDRRCHRGGSSIRVPSTTPARFPSIRRI
;
A
#
# COMPACT_ATOMS: atom_id res chain seq x y z
N MET A 1 -39.99 -62.25 12.18
CA MET A 1 -39.74 -61.08 13.05
C MET A 1 -38.90 -60.07 12.29
N THR A 2 -39.55 -59.15 11.58
CA THR A 2 -38.89 -58.03 10.90
C THR A 2 -38.66 -56.91 11.93
N PRO A 3 -37.43 -56.38 12.10
CA PRO A 3 -37.19 -55.33 13.07
C PRO A 3 -37.92 -54.03 12.66
N ALA A 4 -38.49 -53.38 13.67
CA ALA A 4 -39.46 -52.29 13.56
C ALA A 4 -38.96 -51.06 12.76
N PRO A 5 -39.84 -50.42 11.94
CA PRO A 5 -39.51 -49.25 11.11
C PRO A 5 -39.01 -48.03 11.91
N ALA A 6 -39.42 -47.90 13.17
CA ALA A 6 -39.10 -46.75 14.03
C ALA A 6 -37.59 -46.51 14.23
N ARG A 7 -36.75 -47.56 14.23
CA ARG A 7 -35.30 -47.43 14.45
C ARG A 7 -34.58 -46.90 13.21
N ARG A 8 -35.12 -47.16 12.01
CA ARG A 8 -34.58 -46.67 10.73
C ARG A 8 -34.92 -45.18 10.54
N HIS A 9 -36.14 -44.77 10.87
CA HIS A 9 -36.55 -43.36 10.80
C HIS A 9 -35.75 -42.47 11.75
N ARG A 10 -35.51 -42.91 13.00
CA ARG A 10 -34.66 -42.15 13.94
C ARG A 10 -33.22 -41.99 13.47
N ARG A 11 -32.63 -43.03 12.84
CA ARG A 11 -31.28 -42.95 12.25
C ARG A 11 -31.23 -41.98 11.07
N LEU A 12 -32.23 -42.01 10.19
CA LEU A 12 -32.33 -41.07 9.06
C LEU A 12 -32.52 -39.63 9.54
N GLN A 13 -33.33 -39.40 10.57
CA GLN A 13 -33.49 -38.09 11.20
C GLN A 13 -32.19 -37.57 11.81
N ALA A 14 -31.45 -38.42 12.53
CA ALA A 14 -30.15 -38.05 13.10
C ALA A 14 -29.13 -37.70 12.02
N LEU A 15 -29.05 -38.49 10.94
CA LEU A 15 -28.16 -38.20 9.80
C LEU A 15 -28.56 -36.91 9.09
N ALA A 16 -29.85 -36.66 8.90
CA ALA A 16 -30.33 -35.41 8.33
C ALA A 16 -29.98 -34.20 9.21
N ALA A 17 -30.13 -34.30 10.53
CA ALA A 17 -29.76 -33.24 11.46
C ALA A 17 -28.25 -32.95 11.45
N VAL A 18 -27.41 -33.99 11.43
CA VAL A 18 -25.95 -33.84 11.31
C VAL A 18 -25.58 -33.20 9.97
N PHE A 19 -26.23 -33.62 8.88
CA PHE A 19 -26.00 -33.03 7.56
C PHE A 19 -26.40 -31.55 7.52
N VAL A 20 -27.57 -31.19 8.06
CA VAL A 20 -28.00 -29.79 8.15
C VAL A 20 -27.03 -28.98 9.01
N ALA A 21 -26.62 -29.48 10.18
CA ALA A 21 -25.67 -28.79 11.04
C ALA A 21 -24.30 -28.59 10.35
N ALA A 22 -23.81 -29.58 9.63
CA ALA A 22 -22.57 -29.48 8.86
C ALA A 22 -22.67 -28.45 7.73
N VAL A 23 -23.78 -28.43 7.00
CA VAL A 23 -24.04 -27.44 5.94
C VAL A 23 -24.16 -26.03 6.53
N SER A 24 -24.88 -25.86 7.64
CA SER A 24 -25.01 -24.57 8.33
C SER A 24 -23.66 -24.07 8.86
N ALA A 25 -22.85 -24.95 9.45
CA ALA A 25 -21.51 -24.60 9.92
C ALA A 25 -20.59 -24.18 8.75
N LEU A 26 -20.63 -24.93 7.64
CA LEU A 26 -19.86 -24.62 6.44
C LEU A 26 -20.31 -23.30 5.79
N ALA A 27 -21.62 -23.01 5.83
CA ALA A 27 -22.18 -21.74 5.36
C ALA A 27 -21.85 -20.56 6.28
N ALA A 28 -21.71 -20.79 7.59
CA ALA A 28 -21.40 -19.74 8.57
C ALA A 28 -19.90 -19.45 8.70
N ALA A 29 -19.03 -20.42 8.42
CA ALA A 29 -17.58 -20.29 8.61
C ALA A 29 -16.96 -19.06 7.90
N PRO A 30 -17.29 -18.73 6.63
CA PRO A 30 -16.74 -17.56 5.95
C PRO A 30 -17.09 -16.23 6.64
N TRP A 31 -18.17 -16.19 7.41
CA TRP A 31 -18.62 -14.99 8.13
C TRP A 31 -17.98 -14.85 9.51
N LEU A 32 -17.61 -15.96 10.14
CA LEU A 32 -17.06 -15.97 11.49
C LEU A 32 -15.55 -15.75 11.50
N GLU A 33 -14.84 -16.27 10.49
CA GLU A 33 -13.39 -16.20 10.42
C GLU A 33 -12.84 -14.76 10.40
N PRO A 34 -13.37 -13.82 9.60
CA PRO A 34 -12.87 -12.44 9.59
C PRO A 34 -13.04 -11.75 10.95
N ARG A 35 -14.17 -12.01 11.64
CA ARG A 35 -14.44 -11.44 12.96
C ARG A 35 -13.51 -12.00 14.03
N ALA A 36 -13.19 -13.29 13.97
CA ALA A 36 -12.22 -13.90 14.86
C ALA A 36 -10.82 -13.31 14.65
N GLY A 37 -10.43 -13.08 13.39
CA GLY A 37 -9.19 -12.40 13.04
C GLY A 37 -9.12 -10.95 13.55
N ASP A 38 -10.18 -10.17 13.35
CA ASP A 38 -10.27 -8.79 13.83
C ASP A 38 -10.19 -8.74 15.38
N LEU A 39 -10.84 -9.68 16.07
CA LEU A 39 -10.77 -9.81 17.53
C LEU A 39 -9.35 -10.17 17.99
N ALA A 40 -8.71 -11.12 17.32
CA ALA A 40 -7.34 -11.52 17.62
C ALA A 40 -6.36 -10.36 17.43
N LEU A 41 -6.53 -9.55 16.38
CA LEU A 41 -5.72 -8.36 16.14
C LEU A 41 -5.97 -7.27 17.19
N ALA A 42 -7.22 -7.05 17.60
CA ALA A 42 -7.56 -6.09 18.65
C ALA A 42 -6.92 -6.42 20.01
N PHE A 43 -6.68 -7.70 20.28
CA PHE A 43 -5.99 -8.16 21.49
C PHE A 43 -4.50 -8.46 21.28
N ALA A 44 -4.00 -8.35 20.04
CA ALA A 44 -2.58 -8.55 19.77
C ALA A 44 -1.77 -7.37 20.34
N PRO A 45 -0.64 -7.63 21.01
CA PRO A 45 0.26 -6.56 21.42
C PRO A 45 0.74 -5.80 20.19
N SER A 46 0.58 -4.48 20.21
CA SER A 46 1.07 -3.63 19.12
C SER A 46 2.61 -3.73 19.05
N PRO A 47 3.20 -4.01 17.88
CA PRO A 47 4.65 -3.98 17.76
C PRO A 47 5.13 -2.56 18.05
N GLU A 48 6.00 -2.40 19.06
CA GLU A 48 6.53 -1.10 19.47
C GLU A 48 7.25 -0.39 18.29
N THR A 49 6.60 0.68 17.81
CA THR A 49 7.07 2.07 17.56
C THR A 49 8.39 2.37 16.83
N ALA A 50 9.28 1.41 16.56
CA ALA A 50 10.60 1.68 15.94
C ALA A 50 10.53 2.12 14.46
N VAL A 51 9.38 1.93 13.81
CA VAL A 51 9.16 2.32 12.41
C VAL A 51 8.75 3.79 12.29
N ALA A 52 8.13 4.38 13.33
CA ALA A 52 7.51 5.70 13.26
C ALA A 52 8.51 6.81 12.94
N ASP A 53 9.74 6.71 13.44
CA ASP A 53 10.75 7.78 13.28
C ASP A 53 11.48 7.74 11.92
N GLN A 54 11.22 6.73 11.08
CA GLN A 54 11.90 6.55 9.78
C GLN A 54 11.01 6.89 8.58
N ILE A 55 9.72 7.12 8.79
CA ILE A 55 8.74 7.38 7.73
C ILE A 55 8.13 8.76 7.95
N VAL A 56 8.26 9.63 6.95
CA VAL A 56 7.62 10.95 6.95
C VAL A 56 6.50 10.95 5.93
N VAL A 57 5.30 11.29 6.38
CA VAL A 57 4.14 11.49 5.50
C VAL A 57 4.04 12.98 5.18
N VAL A 58 4.23 13.32 3.90
CA VAL A 58 4.05 14.69 3.41
C VAL A 58 2.64 14.80 2.82
N ALA A 59 1.70 15.31 3.61
CA ALA A 59 0.32 15.47 3.18
C ALA A 59 0.15 16.67 2.24
N ILE A 60 -0.59 16.49 1.15
CA ILE A 60 -1.12 17.59 0.34
C ILE A 60 -2.51 17.92 0.86
N THR A 61 -2.63 19.00 1.61
CA THR A 61 -3.89 19.41 2.26
C THR A 61 -4.60 20.50 1.49
N GLU A 62 -5.79 20.89 1.95
CA GLU A 62 -6.56 22.02 1.42
C GLU A 62 -5.78 23.34 1.48
N GLU A 63 -4.99 23.54 2.54
CA GLU A 63 -4.10 24.69 2.69
C GLU A 63 -2.99 24.71 1.64
N THR A 64 -2.53 23.54 1.20
CA THR A 64 -1.60 23.45 0.06
C THR A 64 -2.33 23.75 -1.25
N LEU A 65 -3.54 23.23 -1.43
CA LEU A 65 -4.28 23.32 -2.70
C LEU A 65 -4.90 24.69 -2.99
N VAL A 66 -5.22 25.48 -1.95
CA VAL A 66 -5.81 26.83 -2.13
C VAL A 66 -4.88 27.79 -2.88
N GLY A 67 -3.57 27.51 -2.88
CA GLY A 67 -2.57 28.28 -3.63
C GLY A 67 -2.56 28.00 -5.14
N PHE A 68 -3.32 27.01 -5.62
CA PHE A 68 -3.36 26.61 -7.02
C PHE A 68 -4.68 27.01 -7.68
N PRO A 69 -4.68 27.27 -9.01
CA PRO A 69 -5.90 27.62 -9.74
C PRO A 69 -6.89 26.45 -9.87
N TYR A 70 -6.47 25.23 -9.53
CA TYR A 70 -7.28 24.03 -9.57
C TYR A 70 -6.82 23.03 -8.50
N ARG A 71 -7.73 22.13 -8.10
CA ARG A 71 -7.44 21.04 -7.15
C ARG A 71 -6.92 19.77 -7.84
N SER A 72 -7.39 19.50 -9.06
CA SER A 72 -7.06 18.29 -9.81
C SER A 72 -7.00 18.60 -11.30
N PRO A 73 -6.04 18.03 -12.05
CA PRO A 73 -4.90 17.23 -11.56
C PRO A 73 -3.96 18.07 -10.68
N ILE A 74 -3.24 17.45 -9.75
CA ILE A 74 -2.24 18.15 -8.93
C ILE A 74 -1.18 18.76 -9.84
N ASP A 75 -0.78 20.00 -9.56
CA ASP A 75 0.18 20.73 -10.38
C ASP A 75 1.53 19.99 -10.49
N ARG A 76 1.93 19.69 -11.72
CA ARG A 76 3.14 18.89 -12.00
C ARG A 76 4.44 19.61 -11.70
N ALA A 77 4.47 20.94 -11.84
CA ALA A 77 5.65 21.71 -11.49
C ALA A 77 5.81 21.77 -9.97
N PHE A 78 4.71 21.82 -9.22
CA PHE A 78 4.72 21.65 -7.76
C PHE A 78 5.26 20.28 -7.35
N LEU A 79 4.78 19.19 -7.98
CA LEU A 79 5.28 17.84 -7.69
C LEU A 79 6.77 17.68 -8.04
N ALA A 80 7.23 18.25 -9.16
CA ALA A 80 8.64 18.26 -9.53
C ALA A 80 9.49 18.93 -8.44
N GLY A 81 9.11 20.14 -8.00
CA GLY A 81 9.81 20.86 -6.95
C GLY A 81 9.70 20.19 -5.58
N LEU A 82 8.65 19.39 -5.32
CA LEU A 82 8.57 18.56 -4.12
C LEU A 82 9.61 17.43 -4.15
N ILE A 83 9.72 16.71 -5.28
CA ILE A 83 10.71 15.65 -5.47
C ILE A 83 12.13 16.20 -5.30
N GLU A 84 12.46 17.31 -5.97
CA GLU A 84 13.77 17.98 -5.89
C GLU A 84 14.14 18.33 -4.44
N ARG A 85 13.18 18.84 -3.64
CA ARG A 85 13.40 19.19 -2.24
C ARG A 85 13.59 17.97 -1.35
N LEU A 86 12.85 16.90 -1.59
CA LEU A 86 12.98 15.64 -0.83
C LEU A 86 14.29 14.92 -1.16
N ASP A 87 14.71 14.97 -2.43
CA ASP A 87 16.00 14.45 -2.88
C ASP A 87 17.16 15.23 -2.23
N ALA A 88 17.12 16.56 -2.26
CA ALA A 88 18.11 17.42 -1.62
C ALA A 88 18.14 17.26 -0.08
N ALA A 89 17.01 16.90 0.53
CA ALA A 89 16.93 16.59 1.96
C ALA A 89 17.53 15.23 2.34
N GLY A 90 17.93 14.41 1.36
CA GLY A 90 18.56 13.11 1.59
C GLY A 90 17.58 12.01 1.99
N ALA A 91 16.34 12.06 1.48
CA ALA A 91 15.39 10.96 1.64
C ALA A 91 16.00 9.64 1.11
N ARG A 92 15.73 8.52 1.79
CA ARG A 92 16.24 7.20 1.33
C ARG A 92 15.45 6.67 0.13
N ALA A 93 14.16 6.98 0.08
CA ALA A 93 13.23 6.66 -1.00
C ALA A 93 12.04 7.63 -0.92
N ILE A 94 11.37 7.87 -2.03
CA ILE A 94 10.18 8.73 -2.12
C ILE A 94 9.04 7.88 -2.71
N GLY A 95 7.95 7.70 -1.95
CA GLY A 95 6.70 7.15 -2.47
C GLY A 95 5.75 8.28 -2.83
N LEU A 96 5.32 8.36 -4.09
CA LEU A 96 4.34 9.34 -4.55
C LEU A 96 2.97 8.67 -4.72
N ASP A 97 2.13 8.79 -3.70
CA ASP A 97 0.75 8.30 -3.71
C ASP A 97 -0.20 9.29 -4.41
N ILE A 98 0.10 9.55 -5.68
CA ILE A 98 -0.75 10.34 -6.58
C ILE A 98 -0.81 9.56 -7.88
N LEU A 99 -2.02 9.35 -8.39
CA LEU A 99 -2.23 8.64 -9.63
C LEU A 99 -1.96 9.54 -10.84
N ILE A 100 -1.02 9.14 -11.70
CA ILE A 100 -0.62 9.87 -12.90
C ILE A 100 -1.13 9.13 -14.13
N ASP A 101 -2.43 9.26 -14.40
CA ASP A 101 -3.17 8.45 -15.36
C ASP A 101 -3.60 9.21 -16.63
N GLN A 102 -3.39 10.52 -16.67
CA GLN A 102 -3.70 11.37 -17.81
C GLN A 102 -2.68 12.51 -17.96
N PRO A 103 -2.51 13.06 -19.18
CA PRO A 103 -1.71 14.25 -19.39
C PRO A 103 -2.30 15.47 -18.67
N SER A 104 -1.45 16.44 -18.37
CA SER A 104 -1.88 17.74 -17.85
C SER A 104 -1.36 18.87 -18.74
N ASP A 105 -0.59 19.80 -18.20
CA ASP A 105 0.16 20.79 -18.97
C ASP A 105 1.45 20.15 -19.53
N PRO A 106 1.72 20.20 -20.85
CA PRO A 106 2.89 19.55 -21.44
C PRO A 106 4.25 20.03 -20.90
N GLN A 107 4.39 21.31 -20.57
CA GLN A 107 5.64 21.85 -20.05
C GLN A 107 5.86 21.37 -18.61
N LYS A 108 4.80 21.39 -17.80
CA LYS A 108 4.88 20.93 -16.42
C LYS A 108 5.02 19.41 -16.32
N ASP A 109 4.35 18.64 -17.20
CA ASP A 109 4.53 17.19 -17.34
C ASP A 109 6.01 16.87 -17.67
N SER A 110 6.59 17.59 -18.64
CA SER A 110 8.00 17.40 -19.02
C SER A 110 8.94 17.68 -17.84
N ARG A 111 8.74 18.78 -17.11
CA ARG A 111 9.51 19.10 -15.91
C ARG A 111 9.37 18.02 -14.83
N PHE A 112 8.17 17.53 -14.60
CA PHE A 112 7.92 16.47 -13.61
C PHE A 112 8.68 15.18 -13.93
N PHE A 113 8.63 14.74 -15.20
CA PHE A 113 9.38 13.56 -15.61
C PHE A 113 10.89 13.77 -15.57
N GLN A 114 11.38 14.97 -15.91
CA GLN A 114 12.80 15.31 -15.76
C GLN A 114 13.25 15.25 -14.29
N ALA A 115 12.45 15.78 -13.36
CA ALA A 115 12.76 15.72 -11.94
C ALA A 115 12.76 14.28 -11.40
N LEU A 116 11.83 13.44 -11.87
CA LEU A 116 11.82 12.00 -11.55
C LEU A 116 13.08 11.30 -12.05
N ASP A 117 13.47 11.55 -13.30
CA ASP A 117 14.59 10.87 -13.96
C ASP A 117 15.95 11.37 -13.43
N ALA A 118 16.03 12.61 -12.95
CA ALA A 118 17.23 13.22 -12.40
C ALA A 118 17.44 12.95 -10.90
N SER A 119 16.40 12.53 -10.18
CA SER A 119 16.45 12.29 -8.73
C SER A 119 17.46 11.21 -8.38
N ALA A 120 18.39 11.52 -7.46
CA ALA A 120 19.30 10.51 -6.91
C ALA A 120 18.57 9.53 -5.98
N THR A 121 17.52 10.01 -5.33
CA THR A 121 16.63 9.23 -4.48
C THR A 121 15.66 8.40 -5.33
N PRO A 122 15.51 7.09 -5.08
CA PRO A 122 14.52 6.28 -5.77
C PRO A 122 13.10 6.79 -5.54
N VAL A 123 12.40 7.16 -6.61
CA VAL A 123 11.00 7.58 -6.56
C VAL A 123 10.08 6.47 -7.08
N VAL A 124 9.11 6.05 -6.27
CA VAL A 124 8.10 5.04 -6.62
C VAL A 124 6.76 5.72 -6.82
N LEU A 125 6.21 5.60 -8.03
CA LEU A 125 4.91 6.17 -8.41
C LEU A 125 3.77 5.21 -8.11
N ALA A 126 2.61 5.76 -7.75
CA ALA A 126 1.37 4.99 -7.69
C ALA A 126 0.96 4.46 -9.08
N LEU A 127 0.64 3.16 -9.14
CA LEU A 127 0.19 2.48 -10.35
C LEU A 127 -1.22 1.92 -10.15
N ALA A 128 -2.09 2.14 -11.14
CA ALA A 128 -3.35 1.46 -11.30
C ALA A 128 -3.44 0.84 -12.71
N THR A 129 -4.35 -0.12 -12.90
CA THR A 129 -4.59 -0.78 -14.18
C THR A 129 -6.08 -0.73 -14.54
N ARG A 130 -6.46 -1.29 -15.70
CA ARG A 130 -7.87 -1.41 -16.10
C ARG A 130 -8.71 -2.18 -15.09
N ASP A 131 -8.12 -3.22 -14.49
CA ASP A 131 -8.77 -4.03 -13.44
C ASP A 131 -9.13 -3.20 -12.19
N HIS A 132 -8.53 -2.01 -12.07
CA HIS A 132 -8.70 -1.08 -10.96
C HIS A 132 -9.45 0.20 -11.36
N GLY A 133 -10.19 0.17 -12.48
CA GLY A 133 -11.09 1.24 -12.89
C GLY A 133 -10.51 2.26 -13.88
N LEU A 134 -9.30 2.03 -14.42
CA LEU A 134 -8.77 2.88 -15.49
C LEU A 134 -9.49 2.64 -16.82
N THR A 135 -9.82 3.73 -17.51
CA THR A 135 -10.23 3.68 -18.92
C THR A 135 -9.08 3.20 -19.82
N ASP A 136 -9.40 2.76 -21.04
CA ASP A 136 -8.38 2.36 -22.03
C ASP A 136 -7.38 3.47 -22.34
N ARG A 137 -7.85 4.73 -22.37
CA ARG A 137 -7.01 5.91 -22.60
C ARG A 137 -6.04 6.11 -21.45
N GLN A 138 -6.52 6.04 -20.21
CA GLN A 138 -5.69 6.18 -19.01
C GLN A 138 -4.66 5.05 -18.92
N ALA A 139 -5.09 3.80 -19.09
CA ALA A 139 -4.18 2.65 -19.10
C ALA A 139 -3.10 2.78 -20.18
N GLY A 140 -3.46 3.27 -21.38
CA GLY A 140 -2.50 3.56 -22.43
C GLY A 140 -1.52 4.67 -22.08
N TYR A 141 -1.96 5.72 -21.38
CA TYR A 141 -1.06 6.77 -20.89
C TYR A 141 -0.11 6.24 -19.82
N VAL A 142 -0.62 5.54 -18.79
CA VAL A 142 0.17 4.91 -17.73
C VAL A 142 1.24 3.98 -18.31
N ALA A 143 0.87 3.13 -19.27
CA ALA A 143 1.80 2.20 -19.92
C ALA A 143 2.96 2.92 -20.66
N ARG A 144 2.74 4.13 -21.17
CA ARG A 144 3.79 4.90 -21.87
C ARG A 144 4.59 5.81 -20.94
N ALA A 145 3.92 6.48 -20.01
CA ALA A 145 4.50 7.54 -19.19
C ALA A 145 5.03 7.02 -17.84
N ILE A 146 4.45 5.97 -17.29
CA ILE A 146 4.75 5.49 -15.93
C ILE A 146 5.49 4.16 -15.94
N ALA A 147 5.14 3.22 -16.82
CA ALA A 147 5.78 1.90 -16.87
C ALA A 147 7.31 1.90 -17.08
N PRO A 148 7.94 2.89 -17.75
CA PRO A 148 9.40 2.99 -17.81
C PRO A 148 10.09 3.36 -16.49
N ARG A 149 9.32 3.71 -15.46
CA ARG A 149 9.79 4.21 -14.17
C ARG A 149 9.41 3.26 -13.03
N SER A 150 10.03 3.44 -11.88
CA SER A 150 9.67 2.69 -10.68
C SER A 150 8.25 3.02 -10.24
N ALA A 151 7.38 2.01 -10.21
CA ALA A 151 5.99 2.16 -9.80
C ALA A 151 5.52 0.98 -8.96
N GLY A 152 4.55 1.22 -8.08
CA GLY A 152 3.96 0.23 -7.19
C GLY A 152 2.44 0.21 -7.36
N LEU A 153 1.86 -1.00 -7.49
CA LEU A 153 0.41 -1.15 -7.56
C LEU A 153 -0.22 -0.69 -6.25
N ILE A 154 -1.10 0.32 -6.32
CA ILE A 154 -1.81 0.84 -5.14
C ILE A 154 -3.13 0.11 -4.86
N ALA A 155 -3.52 -0.79 -5.76
CA ALA A 155 -4.68 -1.63 -5.54
C ALA A 155 -4.39 -2.69 -4.47
N LEU A 156 -5.15 -2.61 -3.39
CA LEU A 156 -5.10 -3.57 -2.29
C LEU A 156 -6.24 -4.59 -2.47
N ALA A 157 -5.92 -5.87 -2.27
CA ALA A 157 -6.89 -6.93 -2.32
C ALA A 157 -7.91 -6.78 -1.20
N ARG A 158 -9.18 -6.62 -1.58
CA ARG A 158 -10.31 -6.55 -0.65
C ARG A 158 -10.89 -7.94 -0.45
N ASP A 159 -11.36 -8.22 0.75
CA ASP A 159 -12.11 -9.43 1.06
C ASP A 159 -13.37 -9.50 0.17
N GLU A 160 -13.63 -10.66 -0.44
CA GLU A 160 -14.77 -10.85 -1.36
C GLU A 160 -16.12 -10.83 -0.64
N ILE A 161 -16.14 -11.09 0.68
CA ILE A 161 -17.36 -11.22 1.47
C ILE A 161 -17.89 -9.84 1.88
N ASP A 162 -17.00 -8.94 2.33
CA ASP A 162 -17.40 -7.65 2.89
C ASP A 162 -16.59 -6.44 2.40
N GLY A 163 -15.62 -6.63 1.51
CA GLY A 163 -14.85 -5.55 0.89
C GLY A 163 -13.79 -4.90 1.78
N VAL A 164 -13.57 -5.43 3.00
CA VAL A 164 -12.61 -4.90 3.96
C VAL A 164 -11.20 -5.35 3.62
N LEU A 165 -10.23 -4.46 3.83
CA LEU A 165 -8.80 -4.73 3.65
C LEU A 165 -8.24 -5.35 4.94
N ARG A 166 -8.06 -6.67 4.96
CA ARG A 166 -7.47 -7.40 6.11
C ARG A 166 -6.09 -7.96 5.82
N HIS A 167 -5.76 -8.09 4.54
CA HIS A 167 -4.51 -8.68 4.10
C HIS A 167 -3.77 -7.67 3.23
N LEU A 168 -2.57 -7.31 3.68
CA LEU A 168 -1.61 -6.71 2.76
C LEU A 168 -1.28 -7.77 1.69
N PRO A 169 -1.02 -7.37 0.44
CA PRO A 169 -0.54 -8.29 -0.58
C PRO A 169 0.65 -9.07 0.00
N GLY A 170 0.49 -10.39 0.16
CA GLY A 170 1.60 -11.23 0.55
C GLY A 170 2.70 -11.07 -0.49
N ALA A 171 3.97 -10.99 -0.07
CA ALA A 171 5.10 -10.97 -0.98
C ALA A 171 5.20 -12.30 -1.75
N ARG A 172 4.31 -12.55 -2.72
CA ARG A 172 4.33 -13.74 -3.58
C ARG A 172 3.92 -13.41 -5.01
N ARG A 173 4.82 -13.84 -5.90
CA ARG A 173 4.88 -13.70 -7.36
C ARG A 173 4.82 -12.26 -7.87
N ALA A 174 6.02 -11.75 -8.17
CA ALA A 174 6.24 -10.64 -9.07
C ALA A 174 5.29 -10.73 -10.27
N TRP A 175 4.40 -9.76 -10.38
CA TRP A 175 3.79 -9.41 -11.64
C TRP A 175 4.94 -9.08 -12.62
N PRO A 176 4.84 -9.39 -13.92
CA PRO A 176 5.94 -9.14 -14.87
C PRO A 176 6.50 -7.71 -14.86
N LEU A 177 5.74 -6.74 -14.32
CA LEU A 177 6.12 -5.33 -14.21
C LEU A 177 6.62 -4.89 -12.82
N SER A 178 6.56 -5.72 -11.77
CA SER A 178 6.95 -5.31 -10.41
C SER A 178 8.40 -5.64 -10.02
N ARG A 179 9.22 -6.15 -10.96
CA ARG A 179 10.63 -6.45 -10.67
C ARG A 179 11.53 -5.22 -10.50
N GLN A 180 11.11 -4.02 -10.89
CA GLN A 180 11.99 -2.85 -10.91
C GLN A 180 11.89 -1.94 -9.69
N SER A 181 10.80 -1.96 -8.92
CA SER A 181 10.52 -0.89 -7.94
C SER A 181 10.91 -1.18 -6.48
N LEU A 182 11.42 -2.37 -6.17
CA LEU A 182 11.84 -2.74 -4.79
C LEU A 182 13.30 -3.16 -4.66
N GLN A 183 14.12 -3.00 -5.71
CA GLN A 183 15.57 -3.14 -5.58
C GLN A 183 16.15 -1.83 -5.03
N VAL A 184 15.92 -1.57 -3.74
CA VAL A 184 16.88 -0.77 -2.97
C VAL A 184 18.19 -1.57 -3.00
N PRO A 185 19.31 -1.02 -3.49
CA PRO A 185 20.57 -1.75 -3.48
C PRO A 185 20.88 -2.18 -2.06
N ASP A 186 20.96 -3.48 -1.82
CA ASP A 186 21.40 -4.06 -0.56
C ASP A 186 22.89 -3.74 -0.38
N ARG A 187 23.17 -2.51 0.07
CA ARG A 187 24.49 -2.21 0.64
C ARG A 187 24.54 -2.95 1.96
N ARG A 188 25.03 -4.19 1.88
CA ARG A 188 25.39 -5.05 3.01
C ARG A 188 25.89 -4.18 4.14
N CYS A 189 25.14 -4.13 5.23
CA CYS A 189 25.66 -3.69 6.51
C CYS A 189 26.81 -4.65 6.86
N HIS A 190 28.04 -4.24 6.58
CA HIS A 190 29.22 -4.91 7.08
C HIS A 190 29.13 -4.93 8.60
N ARG A 191 28.86 -6.12 9.16
CA ARG A 191 29.21 -6.45 10.55
C ARG A 191 30.73 -6.40 10.65
N GLY A 192 31.27 -5.23 10.92
CA GLY A 192 32.65 -5.02 11.30
C GLY A 192 32.66 -4.10 12.50
N GLY A 193 32.91 -4.65 13.69
CA GLY A 193 33.06 -3.86 14.90
C GLY A 193 34.22 -2.91 14.76
N SER A 194 33.95 -1.62 14.78
CA SER A 194 34.94 -0.55 14.97
C SER A 194 34.20 0.60 15.63
N SER A 195 34.50 0.84 16.92
CA SER A 195 33.91 1.94 17.67
C SER A 195 34.38 3.27 17.08
N ILE A 196 33.52 3.97 16.36
CA ILE A 196 33.76 5.36 15.99
C ILE A 196 33.15 6.22 17.09
N ARG A 197 34.02 6.90 17.84
CA ARG A 197 33.63 7.89 18.85
C ARG A 197 33.20 9.16 18.10
N VAL A 198 31.90 9.47 18.15
CA VAL A 198 31.34 10.70 17.57
C VAL A 198 31.63 11.87 18.53
N PRO A 199 32.22 12.99 18.08
CA PRO A 199 32.37 14.16 18.92
C PRO A 199 31.01 14.82 19.16
N SER A 200 30.75 15.22 20.40
CA SER A 200 29.53 15.89 20.81
C SER A 200 29.43 17.29 20.19
N THR A 201 28.71 17.42 19.08
CA THR A 201 28.22 18.71 18.61
C THR A 201 26.73 18.84 18.93
N THR A 202 26.43 19.91 19.66
CA THR A 202 25.10 20.39 20.07
C THR A 202 24.05 20.25 18.97
N PRO A 203 22.85 19.71 19.25
CA PRO A 203 21.81 19.60 18.23
C PRO A 203 21.28 20.99 17.85
N ALA A 204 21.21 21.23 16.54
CA ALA A 204 20.49 22.36 15.98
C ALA A 204 18.99 22.23 16.35
N ARG A 205 18.46 23.30 16.95
CA ARG A 205 17.09 23.39 17.43
C ARG A 205 16.15 23.58 16.25
N PHE A 206 15.43 22.54 15.84
CA PHE A 206 14.32 22.66 14.88
C PHE A 206 13.12 23.34 15.56
N PRO A 207 12.44 24.28 14.88
CA PRO A 207 11.20 24.85 15.39
C PRO A 207 10.10 23.78 15.45
N SER A 208 9.39 23.75 16.57
CA SER A 208 8.34 22.78 16.89
C SER A 208 7.22 22.77 15.85
N ILE A 209 7.11 21.69 15.09
CA ILE A 209 5.88 21.36 14.36
C ILE A 209 4.87 20.88 15.41
N ARG A 210 3.73 21.56 15.51
CA ARG A 210 2.61 21.13 16.36
C ARG A 210 2.16 19.75 15.87
N ARG A 211 2.24 18.76 16.75
CA ARG A 211 1.52 17.49 16.57
C ARG A 211 0.02 17.80 16.52
N ILE A 212 -0.64 17.26 15.51
CA ILE A 212 -2.09 17.02 15.51
C ILE A 212 -2.31 15.71 16.28
#